data_AF-A0A0D0S5L1-F1
#
_entry.id   AF-A0A0D0S5L1-F1
#
_cell.length_a   1.000
_cell.length_b   1.000
_cell.length_c   1.000
_cell.angle_alpha   90.00
_cell.angle_beta   90.00
_cell.angle_gamma   90.00
#
_symmetry.space_group_name_H-M   'P 1'
#
loop_
_entity.id
_entity.type
_entity.pdbx_description
1 polymer ?
#
loop_
_entity_poly.entity_id
_entity_poly.type
_entity_poly.pdbx_seq_one_letter_code
_entity_poly.pdbx_strand_id
1 'polypeptide(L)'
;MASPHVAAACAMVKSLHKNYSVSQVYNVLKKYSIDLGPKGKDIYYGNGFINLKNYYNDEQSKIKTDLSKVTLSKVGNKSYTGKEIKPSVKATYKGKTLKNGTDYTISYSKNKNVGTAIITLKGKGNYKGSKKITFKIKDTYTIYRVKPTHLNYRKGAGTNYKSAGYFKKNQKIITVNKYDKKVKGVLWKKVYYKKKYYYVNSKYLKK
;
A
#
# COMPACT_ATOMS: atom_id res chain seq x y z
N MET A 1 15.00 -43.71 -20.15
CA MET A 1 15.28 -43.60 -18.69
C MET A 1 14.15 -42.88 -17.93
N ALA A 2 12.87 -43.17 -18.21
CA ALA A 2 11.74 -42.44 -17.62
C ALA A 2 11.39 -42.90 -16.19
N SER A 3 11.40 -44.22 -15.94
CA SER A 3 11.01 -44.82 -14.65
C SER A 3 11.69 -44.23 -13.40
N PRO A 4 13.01 -43.95 -13.35
CA PRO A 4 13.62 -43.36 -12.16
C PRO A 4 13.11 -41.94 -11.86
N HIS A 5 12.73 -41.15 -12.87
CA HIS A 5 12.15 -39.82 -12.66
C HIS A 5 10.74 -39.92 -12.06
N VAL A 6 9.95 -40.89 -12.51
CA VAL A 6 8.61 -41.17 -11.94
C VAL A 6 8.74 -41.66 -10.50
N ALA A 7 9.70 -42.54 -10.21
CA ALA A 7 9.96 -43.00 -8.85
C ALA A 7 10.39 -41.85 -7.93
N ALA A 8 11.27 -40.95 -8.39
CA ALA A 8 11.64 -39.74 -7.65
C ALA A 8 10.44 -38.81 -7.41
N ALA A 9 9.56 -38.65 -8.40
CA ALA A 9 8.32 -37.88 -8.26
C ALA A 9 7.39 -38.48 -7.19
N CYS A 10 7.20 -39.82 -7.20
CA CYS A 10 6.47 -40.53 -6.15
C CYS A 10 7.07 -40.29 -4.75
N ALA A 11 8.41 -40.40 -4.64
CA ALA A 11 9.12 -40.19 -3.38
C ALA A 11 8.96 -38.74 -2.87
N MET A 12 8.99 -37.75 -3.76
CA MET A 12 8.74 -36.35 -3.41
C MET A 12 7.31 -36.11 -2.90
N VAL A 13 6.31 -36.74 -3.52
CA VAL A 13 4.91 -36.63 -3.05
C VAL A 13 4.78 -37.23 -1.64
N LYS A 14 5.37 -38.41 -1.42
CA LYS A 14 5.35 -39.09 -0.12
C LYS A 14 6.19 -38.39 0.95
N SER A 15 7.27 -37.68 0.58
CA SER A 15 8.07 -36.95 1.57
C SER A 15 7.29 -35.80 2.19
N LEU A 16 6.39 -35.17 1.41
CA LEU A 16 5.46 -34.14 1.88
C LEU A 16 4.22 -34.73 2.58
N HIS A 17 3.74 -35.89 2.14
CA HIS A 17 2.56 -36.57 2.69
C HIS A 17 2.82 -38.07 2.91
N LYS A 18 3.45 -38.40 4.04
CA LYS A 18 3.89 -39.77 4.35
C LYS A 18 2.74 -40.78 4.43
N ASN A 19 1.54 -40.31 4.72
CA ASN A 19 0.33 -41.11 4.88
C ASN A 19 -0.47 -41.31 3.58
N TYR A 20 -0.06 -40.72 2.46
CA TYR A 20 -0.75 -40.93 1.19
C TYR A 20 -0.67 -42.39 0.73
N SER A 21 -1.84 -42.94 0.39
CA SER A 21 -1.96 -44.23 -0.27
C SER A 21 -1.37 -44.19 -1.68
N VAL A 22 -1.13 -45.37 -2.27
CA VAL A 22 -0.63 -45.48 -3.65
C VAL A 22 -1.56 -44.75 -4.64
N SER A 23 -2.88 -44.87 -4.46
CA SER A 23 -3.86 -44.19 -5.32
C SER A 23 -3.80 -42.67 -5.17
N GLN A 24 -3.63 -42.15 -3.95
CA GLN A 24 -3.49 -40.71 -3.73
C GLN A 24 -2.22 -40.15 -4.37
N VAL A 25 -1.10 -40.87 -4.28
CA VAL A 25 0.15 -40.50 -4.98
C VAL A 25 -0.08 -40.49 -6.49
N TYR A 26 -0.70 -41.54 -7.03
CA TYR A 26 -1.03 -41.64 -8.46
C TYR A 26 -1.90 -40.46 -8.93
N ASN A 27 -2.93 -40.10 -8.16
CA ASN A 27 -3.83 -39.00 -8.49
C ASN A 27 -3.12 -37.64 -8.48
N VAL A 28 -2.16 -37.43 -7.58
CA VAL A 28 -1.30 -36.24 -7.61
C VAL A 28 -0.49 -36.20 -8.89
N LEU A 29 0.23 -37.28 -9.22
CA LEU A 29 1.02 -37.33 -10.46
C LEU A 29 0.16 -37.04 -11.69
N LYS A 30 -0.99 -37.72 -11.81
CA LYS A 30 -1.96 -37.51 -12.89
C LYS A 30 -2.44 -36.06 -12.97
N LYS A 31 -2.81 -35.46 -11.84
CA LYS A 31 -3.36 -34.08 -11.79
C LYS A 31 -2.34 -33.03 -12.24
N TYR A 32 -1.06 -33.23 -11.90
CA TYR A 32 0.01 -32.27 -12.20
C TYR A 32 0.86 -32.68 -13.40
N SER A 33 0.38 -33.62 -14.22
CA SER A 33 0.96 -33.89 -15.53
C SER A 33 0.52 -32.84 -16.55
N ILE A 34 1.44 -32.46 -17.43
CA ILE A 34 1.17 -31.72 -18.66
C ILE A 34 0.73 -32.71 -19.71
N ASP A 35 -0.50 -32.57 -20.18
CA ASP A 35 -1.05 -33.40 -21.26
C ASP A 35 -0.22 -33.27 -22.55
N LEU A 36 0.13 -34.40 -23.16
CA LEU A 36 0.95 -34.46 -24.37
C LEU A 36 0.24 -35.32 -25.41
N GLY A 37 0.26 -34.87 -26.67
CA GLY A 37 -0.43 -35.58 -27.75
C GLY A 37 -1.94 -35.27 -27.77
N PRO A 38 -2.79 -36.24 -28.14
CA PRO A 38 -4.25 -36.07 -28.12
C PRO A 38 -4.76 -35.71 -26.72
N LYS A 39 -5.80 -34.88 -26.64
CA LYS A 39 -6.36 -34.43 -25.37
C LYS A 39 -6.79 -35.61 -24.49
N GLY A 40 -6.30 -35.65 -23.26
CA GLY A 40 -6.61 -36.67 -22.28
C GLY A 40 -5.67 -37.86 -22.34
N LYS A 41 -6.03 -38.94 -21.65
CA LYS A 41 -5.12 -40.09 -21.54
C LYS A 41 -4.99 -40.81 -22.89
N ASP A 42 -3.77 -40.98 -23.37
CA ASP A 42 -3.46 -41.70 -24.61
C ASP A 42 -2.49 -42.88 -24.39
N ILE A 43 -2.24 -43.67 -25.44
CA ILE A 43 -1.42 -44.88 -25.39
C ILE A 43 0.09 -44.58 -25.36
N TYR A 44 0.53 -43.45 -25.90
CA TYR A 44 1.94 -43.10 -26.03
C TYR A 44 2.45 -42.32 -24.81
N TYR A 45 1.68 -41.33 -24.33
CA TYR A 45 2.08 -40.45 -23.23
C TYR A 45 1.32 -40.71 -21.93
N GLY A 46 0.32 -41.60 -21.92
CA GLY A 46 -0.45 -41.89 -20.73
C GLY A 46 -1.20 -40.64 -20.28
N ASN A 47 -0.95 -40.15 -19.07
CA ASN A 47 -1.54 -38.88 -18.61
C ASN A 47 -0.66 -37.65 -18.93
N GLY A 48 0.40 -37.83 -19.72
CA GLY A 48 1.35 -36.77 -20.08
C GLY A 48 2.58 -36.66 -19.16
N PHE A 49 3.33 -35.56 -19.32
CA PHE A 49 4.60 -35.31 -18.64
C PHE A 49 4.41 -34.80 -17.21
N ILE A 50 4.91 -35.53 -16.22
CA ILE A 50 4.81 -35.18 -14.79
C ILE A 50 5.51 -33.84 -14.51
N ASN A 51 4.78 -32.85 -14.00
CA ASN A 51 5.32 -31.54 -13.60
C ASN A 51 4.90 -31.15 -12.18
N LEU A 52 5.69 -31.56 -11.19
CA LEU A 52 5.41 -31.30 -9.77
C LEU A 52 5.79 -29.89 -9.28
N LYS A 53 6.20 -28.97 -10.16
CA LYS A 53 6.55 -27.60 -9.76
C LYS A 53 5.37 -26.89 -9.10
N ASN A 54 4.18 -27.02 -9.70
CA ASN A 54 2.96 -26.42 -9.16
C ASN A 54 2.49 -27.14 -7.89
N TYR A 55 2.57 -28.47 -7.86
CA TYR A 55 2.27 -29.26 -6.65
C TYR A 55 3.10 -28.82 -5.44
N TYR A 56 4.42 -28.70 -5.59
CA TYR A 56 5.30 -28.25 -4.52
C TYR A 56 4.93 -26.85 -4.01
N ASN A 57 4.65 -25.91 -4.93
CA ASN A 57 4.24 -24.56 -4.57
C ASN A 57 2.89 -24.53 -3.83
N ASP A 58 1.94 -25.36 -4.27
CA ASP A 58 0.62 -25.48 -3.66
C ASP A 58 0.72 -26.05 -2.24
N GLU A 59 1.50 -27.11 -2.02
CA GLU A 59 1.74 -27.66 -0.68
C GLU A 59 2.46 -26.66 0.23
N GLN A 60 3.49 -25.98 -0.28
CA GLN A 60 4.17 -24.92 0.47
C GLN A 60 3.21 -23.78 0.84
N SER A 61 2.25 -23.44 -0.03
CA SER A 61 1.27 -22.40 0.26
C SER A 61 0.34 -22.78 1.43
N LYS A 62 0.04 -24.07 1.64
CA LYS A 62 -0.81 -24.53 2.74
C LYS A 62 -0.15 -24.36 4.11
N ILE A 63 1.17 -24.52 4.17
CA ILE A 63 1.97 -24.47 5.40
C ILE A 63 2.28 -23.01 5.81
N LYS A 64 2.24 -22.07 4.85
CA LYS A 64 2.51 -20.65 5.12
C LYS A 64 1.48 -20.01 6.04
N THR A 65 1.97 -19.16 6.95
CA THR A 65 1.14 -18.40 7.87
C THR A 65 0.48 -17.22 7.15
N ASP A 66 -0.83 -17.07 7.27
CA ASP A 66 -1.55 -15.94 6.69
C ASP A 66 -1.31 -14.65 7.49
N LEU A 67 -1.04 -13.54 6.78
CA LEU A 67 -0.82 -12.23 7.39
C LEU A 67 -2.03 -11.71 8.20
N SER A 68 -3.25 -12.21 7.97
CA SER A 68 -4.43 -11.90 8.81
C SER A 68 -4.16 -12.17 10.29
N LYS A 69 -3.37 -13.22 10.61
CA LYS A 69 -2.99 -13.62 11.97
C LYS A 69 -1.82 -12.82 12.57
N VAL A 70 -1.19 -11.94 11.79
CA VAL A 70 -0.05 -11.11 12.23
C VAL A 70 -0.55 -9.82 12.86
N THR A 71 0.00 -9.44 14.00
CA THR A 71 -0.31 -8.18 14.68
C THR A 71 0.53 -7.05 14.11
N LEU A 72 -0.10 -5.91 13.82
CA LEU A 72 0.58 -4.72 13.30
C LEU A 72 0.54 -3.58 14.32
N SER A 73 1.63 -2.84 14.43
CA SER A 73 1.67 -1.63 15.25
C SER A 73 0.66 -0.60 14.77
N LYS A 74 -0.01 0.08 15.71
CA LYS A 74 -0.89 1.21 15.39
C LYS A 74 -0.10 2.33 14.72
N VAL A 75 -0.68 2.94 13.68
CA VAL A 75 -0.11 4.11 13.00
C VAL A 75 -0.99 5.31 13.30
N GLY A 76 -0.41 6.29 13.99
CA GLY A 76 -1.09 7.55 14.29
C GLY A 76 -1.31 8.41 13.05
N ASN A 77 -2.18 9.41 13.20
CA ASN A 77 -2.40 10.43 12.17
C ASN A 77 -1.10 11.18 11.84
N LYS A 78 -1.00 11.65 10.59
CA LYS A 78 0.16 12.42 10.09
C LYS A 78 -0.26 13.77 9.55
N SER A 79 0.66 14.72 9.57
CA SER A 79 0.48 16.07 9.05
C SER A 79 0.88 16.15 7.58
N TYR A 80 0.14 16.89 6.76
CA TYR A 80 0.48 17.13 5.37
C TYR A 80 1.81 17.88 5.23
N THR A 81 2.74 17.33 4.45
CA THR A 81 4.09 17.88 4.21
C THR A 81 4.35 18.30 2.76
N GLY A 82 3.42 18.03 1.84
CA GLY A 82 3.62 18.18 0.40
C GLY A 82 4.41 17.05 -0.27
N LYS A 83 4.99 16.13 0.51
CA LYS A 83 5.74 14.95 0.05
C LYS A 83 5.02 13.66 0.46
N GLU A 84 5.47 12.53 -0.08
CA GLU A 84 5.00 11.22 0.37
C GLU A 84 5.36 10.98 1.84
N ILE A 85 4.41 10.41 2.59
CA ILE A 85 4.56 10.04 4.00
C ILE A 85 4.58 8.51 4.08
N LYS A 86 5.66 7.94 4.63
CA LYS A 86 5.87 6.49 4.75
C LYS A 86 6.15 6.10 6.22
N PRO A 87 5.11 5.99 7.07
CA PRO A 87 5.30 5.62 8.48
C PRO A 87 5.83 4.19 8.61
N SER A 88 6.78 3.98 9.52
CA SER A 88 7.25 2.63 9.85
C SER A 88 6.15 1.81 10.54
N VAL A 89 6.07 0.53 10.21
CA VAL A 89 5.09 -0.42 10.76
C VAL A 89 5.84 -1.66 11.26
N LYS A 90 5.65 -2.00 12.53
CA LYS A 90 6.17 -3.23 13.12
C LYS A 90 5.13 -4.35 12.98
N ALA A 91 5.56 -5.51 12.50
CA ALA A 91 4.73 -6.70 12.36
C ALA A 91 5.23 -7.81 13.30
N THR A 92 4.34 -8.39 14.09
CA THR A 92 4.66 -9.44 15.07
C THR A 92 3.72 -10.64 14.95
N TYR A 93 4.26 -11.85 15.10
CA TYR A 93 3.50 -13.10 15.11
C TYR A 93 4.05 -14.03 16.18
N LYS A 94 3.20 -14.47 17.12
CA LYS A 94 3.57 -15.36 18.25
C LYS A 94 4.87 -14.91 18.96
N GLY A 95 4.99 -13.63 19.27
CA GLY A 95 6.17 -13.05 19.93
C GLY A 95 7.38 -12.77 19.03
N LYS A 96 7.41 -13.28 17.79
CA LYS A 96 8.48 -12.98 16.82
C LYS A 96 8.19 -11.69 16.05
N THR A 97 9.20 -10.83 15.94
CA THR A 97 9.18 -9.66 15.03
C THR A 97 9.54 -10.11 13.61
N LEU A 98 8.71 -9.72 12.64
CA LEU A 98 8.89 -10.05 11.23
C LEU A 98 9.77 -9.01 10.53
N LYS A 99 10.54 -9.45 9.53
CA LYS A 99 11.48 -8.61 8.78
C LYS A 99 10.92 -8.23 7.41
N ASN A 100 10.84 -6.93 7.13
CA ASN A 100 10.53 -6.41 5.80
C ASN A 100 11.61 -6.86 4.78
N GLY A 101 11.20 -7.25 3.58
CA GLY A 101 12.05 -7.81 2.53
C GLY A 101 12.19 -9.34 2.58
N THR A 102 12.07 -9.94 3.77
CA THR A 102 12.21 -11.39 4.00
C THR A 102 10.86 -12.05 4.26
N ASP A 103 10.15 -11.62 5.31
CA ASP A 103 8.89 -12.19 5.78
C ASP A 103 7.67 -11.51 5.13
N TYR A 104 7.82 -10.24 4.74
CA TYR A 104 6.79 -9.49 4.03
C TYR A 104 7.41 -8.36 3.21
N THR A 105 6.65 -7.78 2.30
CA THR A 105 6.97 -6.49 1.66
C THR A 105 5.91 -5.46 2.03
N ILE A 106 6.29 -4.18 2.04
CA ILE A 106 5.42 -3.07 2.38
C ILE A 106 5.25 -2.12 1.19
N SER A 107 4.03 -1.69 0.93
CA SER A 107 3.71 -0.67 -0.08
C SER A 107 2.72 0.36 0.47
N TYR A 108 2.72 1.53 -0.14
CA TYR A 108 1.93 2.68 0.29
C TYR A 108 1.11 3.21 -0.87
N SER A 109 -0.12 3.63 -0.60
CA SER A 109 -0.94 4.35 -1.56
C SER A 109 -1.73 5.47 -0.90
N LYS A 110 -2.10 6.48 -1.69
CA LYS A 110 -2.79 7.70 -1.22
C LYS A 110 -2.04 8.41 -0.08
N ASN A 111 -0.72 8.30 -0.05
CA ASN A 111 0.13 8.67 1.09
C ASN A 111 0.83 10.04 0.94
N LYS A 112 0.43 10.85 -0.04
CA LYS A 112 0.94 12.22 -0.25
C LYS A 112 -0.07 13.29 0.17
N ASN A 113 -1.34 13.11 -0.22
CA ASN A 113 -2.40 14.10 -0.05
C ASN A 113 -3.21 13.87 1.23
N VAL A 114 -3.79 14.93 1.77
CA VAL A 114 -4.74 14.86 2.89
C VAL A 114 -5.89 13.91 2.56
N GLY A 115 -6.23 13.05 3.51
CA GLY A 115 -7.20 11.98 3.35
C GLY A 115 -6.77 10.71 4.09
N THR A 116 -7.36 9.58 3.72
CA THR A 116 -7.01 8.26 4.25
C THR A 116 -5.97 7.60 3.36
N ALA A 117 -4.76 7.45 3.90
CA ALA A 117 -3.66 6.73 3.27
C ALA A 117 -3.70 5.25 3.66
N ILE A 118 -3.17 4.39 2.79
CA ILE A 118 -3.21 2.93 2.93
C ILE A 118 -1.78 2.40 2.96
N ILE A 119 -1.51 1.54 3.93
CA ILE A 119 -0.29 0.72 4.01
C ILE A 119 -0.70 -0.71 3.76
N THR A 120 -0.09 -1.35 2.76
CA THR A 120 -0.35 -2.75 2.41
C THR A 120 0.90 -3.58 2.70
N LEU A 121 0.74 -4.61 3.52
CA LEU A 121 1.75 -5.64 3.72
C LEU A 121 1.38 -6.86 2.88
N LYS A 122 2.34 -7.42 2.15
CA LYS A 122 2.19 -8.65 1.37
C LYS A 122 3.14 -9.71 1.91
N GLY A 123 2.64 -10.90 2.21
CA GLY A 123 3.44 -11.99 2.78
C GLY A 123 4.54 -12.45 1.82
N LYS A 124 5.70 -12.83 2.38
CA LYS A 124 6.84 -13.40 1.66
C LYS A 124 7.45 -14.54 2.50
N GLY A 125 8.20 -15.44 1.86
CA GLY A 125 8.81 -16.58 2.54
C GLY A 125 7.76 -17.47 3.19
N ASN A 126 7.82 -17.58 4.51
CA ASN A 126 6.91 -18.39 5.34
C ASN A 126 5.54 -17.75 5.57
N TYR A 127 5.30 -16.54 5.06
CA TYR A 127 4.04 -15.83 5.20
C TYR A 127 3.34 -15.65 3.85
N LYS A 128 2.01 -15.68 3.86
CA LYS A 128 1.15 -15.49 2.68
C LYS A 128 0.04 -14.46 2.93
N GLY A 129 -0.72 -14.16 1.89
CA GLY A 129 -1.84 -13.22 1.95
C GLY A 129 -1.38 -11.76 2.00
N SER A 130 -2.33 -10.88 2.32
CA SER A 130 -2.07 -9.45 2.46
C SER A 130 -2.84 -8.86 3.63
N LYS A 131 -2.26 -7.87 4.30
CA LYS A 131 -2.93 -7.14 5.38
C LYS A 131 -2.79 -5.64 5.16
N LYS A 132 -3.90 -4.93 5.29
CA LYS A 132 -3.96 -3.47 5.09
C LYS A 132 -4.20 -2.77 6.42
N ILE A 133 -3.51 -1.67 6.62
CA ILE A 133 -3.83 -0.70 7.68
C ILE A 133 -3.93 0.69 7.07
N THR A 134 -4.64 1.58 7.74
CA THR A 134 -4.85 2.95 7.26
C THR A 134 -4.35 3.96 8.27
N PHE A 135 -3.98 5.14 7.78
CA PHE A 135 -3.69 6.30 8.60
C PHE A 135 -4.24 7.56 7.94
N LYS A 136 -4.66 8.56 8.72
CA LYS A 136 -5.15 9.83 8.18
C LYS A 136 -4.00 10.82 8.03
N ILE A 137 -3.92 11.45 6.86
CA ILE A 137 -3.10 12.65 6.61
C ILE A 137 -4.02 13.85 6.79
N LYS A 138 -3.72 14.71 7.75
CA LYS A 138 -4.50 15.91 8.10
C LYS A 138 -3.84 17.16 7.53
N ASP A 139 -4.67 18.18 7.24
CA ASP A 139 -4.18 19.50 6.86
C ASP A 139 -3.29 20.10 7.94
N THR A 140 -2.33 20.92 7.51
CA THR A 140 -1.52 21.75 8.41
C THR A 140 -1.95 23.20 8.30
N TYR A 141 -2.08 23.82 9.47
CA TYR A 141 -2.48 25.20 9.62
C TYR A 141 -1.30 26.02 10.11
N THR A 142 -1.13 27.20 9.54
CA THR A 142 -0.13 28.17 9.99
C THR A 142 -0.83 29.47 10.31
N ILE A 143 -0.54 30.04 11.48
CA ILE A 143 -1.04 31.36 11.86
C ILE A 143 -0.08 32.41 11.30
N TYR A 144 -0.62 33.42 10.65
CA TYR A 144 0.11 34.58 10.16
C TYR A 144 -0.54 35.86 10.68
N ARG A 145 0.22 36.96 10.68
CA ARG A 145 -0.26 38.33 10.85
C ARG A 145 -0.13 39.11 9.55
N VAL A 146 -1.09 40.00 9.33
CA VAL A 146 -1.13 40.89 8.15
C VAL A 146 -0.14 42.06 8.33
N LYS A 147 0.73 42.28 7.34
CA LYS A 147 1.70 43.39 7.30
C LYS A 147 1.08 44.76 6.93
N PRO A 148 0.35 44.91 5.81
CA PRO A 148 -0.17 46.21 5.38
C PRO A 148 -1.39 46.64 6.21
N THR A 149 -1.80 47.90 6.06
CA THR A 149 -3.06 48.44 6.59
C THR A 149 -4.27 47.63 6.13
N HIS A 150 -4.32 47.31 4.84
CA HIS A 150 -5.36 46.49 4.22
C HIS A 150 -4.76 45.38 3.34
N LEU A 151 -5.14 44.13 3.61
CA LEU A 151 -4.81 42.99 2.76
C LEU A 151 -6.09 42.38 2.18
N ASN A 152 -6.29 42.57 0.88
CA ASN A 152 -7.43 41.99 0.16
C ASN A 152 -7.38 40.45 0.19
N TYR A 153 -8.50 39.83 0.55
CA TYR A 153 -8.72 38.40 0.40
C TYR A 153 -9.70 38.14 -0.75
N ARG A 154 -9.40 37.13 -1.57
CA ARG A 154 -10.06 36.89 -2.87
C ARG A 154 -10.61 35.47 -2.94
N LYS A 155 -11.64 35.24 -3.77
CA LYS A 155 -12.23 33.89 -3.95
C LYS A 155 -11.25 32.91 -4.63
N GLY A 156 -10.30 33.42 -5.41
CA GLY A 156 -9.26 32.63 -6.09
C GLY A 156 -7.86 33.23 -5.94
N ALA A 157 -6.86 32.45 -6.33
CA ALA A 157 -5.45 32.85 -6.28
C ALA A 157 -5.13 33.74 -7.49
N GLY A 158 -4.96 35.04 -7.25
CA GLY A 158 -4.65 36.02 -8.29
C GLY A 158 -5.45 37.31 -8.15
N THR A 159 -4.95 38.38 -8.74
CA THR A 159 -5.61 39.69 -8.76
C THR A 159 -6.83 39.75 -9.68
N ASN A 160 -6.93 38.83 -10.64
CA ASN A 160 -8.07 38.71 -11.55
C ASN A 160 -9.39 38.33 -10.84
N TYR A 161 -9.31 37.74 -9.65
CA TYR A 161 -10.49 37.41 -8.85
C TYR A 161 -10.95 38.64 -8.07
N LYS A 162 -12.25 38.97 -8.12
CA LYS A 162 -12.82 40.07 -7.31
C LYS A 162 -12.44 39.93 -5.82
N SER A 163 -12.12 41.07 -5.21
CA SER A 163 -11.91 41.14 -3.75
C SER A 163 -13.22 40.78 -3.04
N ALA A 164 -13.13 39.92 -2.03
CA ALA A 164 -14.26 39.57 -1.17
C ALA A 164 -14.24 40.35 0.16
N GLY A 165 -13.27 41.26 0.32
CA GLY A 165 -13.02 42.09 1.49
C GLY A 165 -11.53 42.15 1.82
N TYR A 166 -11.20 42.70 2.98
CA TYR A 166 -9.83 42.86 3.42
C TYR A 166 -9.63 42.45 4.88
N PHE A 167 -8.40 42.07 5.21
CA PHE A 167 -7.92 41.94 6.58
C PHE A 167 -7.17 43.22 6.99
N LYS A 168 -7.28 43.59 8.28
CA LYS A 168 -6.60 44.77 8.85
C LYS A 168 -5.16 44.44 9.24
N LYS A 169 -4.30 45.47 9.37
CA LYS A 169 -2.94 45.34 9.92
C LYS A 169 -2.91 44.54 11.22
N ASN A 170 -1.91 43.68 11.37
CA ASN A 170 -1.70 42.80 12.52
C ASN A 170 -2.80 41.78 12.81
N GLN A 171 -3.89 41.73 12.03
CA GLN A 171 -4.93 40.71 12.18
C GLN A 171 -4.33 39.32 12.02
N LYS A 172 -4.62 38.42 12.96
CA LYS A 172 -4.25 37.00 12.88
C LYS A 172 -5.14 36.31 11.84
N ILE A 173 -4.53 35.56 10.95
CA ILE A 173 -5.22 34.75 9.95
C ILE A 173 -4.68 33.31 9.97
N ILE A 174 -5.56 32.35 9.71
CA ILE A 174 -5.21 30.93 9.68
C ILE A 174 -5.11 30.48 8.22
N THR A 175 -3.92 30.09 7.79
CA THR A 175 -3.70 29.58 6.43
C THR A 175 -3.67 28.05 6.40
N VAL A 176 -4.20 27.46 5.32
CA VAL A 176 -4.22 26.00 5.11
C VAL A 176 -3.19 25.62 4.06
N ASN A 177 -2.07 25.04 4.49
CA ASN A 177 -0.85 24.92 3.71
C ASN A 177 -1.01 24.09 2.41
N LYS A 178 -1.92 23.10 2.39
CA LYS A 178 -2.17 22.23 1.23
C LYS A 178 -2.63 22.98 -0.02
N TYR A 179 -3.36 24.08 0.16
CA TYR A 179 -4.08 24.75 -0.91
C TYR A 179 -3.37 26.00 -1.43
N ASP A 180 -2.13 26.22 -1.00
CA ASP A 180 -1.28 27.31 -1.47
C ASP A 180 -1.05 27.16 -2.99
N LYS A 181 -1.13 28.28 -3.72
CA LYS A 181 -1.00 28.30 -5.19
C LYS A 181 0.04 29.33 -5.61
N LYS A 182 0.88 28.98 -6.58
CA LYS A 182 1.80 29.94 -7.23
C LYS A 182 1.19 30.35 -8.57
N VAL A 183 0.93 31.65 -8.74
CA VAL A 183 0.32 32.23 -9.95
C VAL A 183 1.18 33.40 -10.38
N LYS A 184 1.71 33.36 -11.62
CA LYS A 184 2.62 34.39 -12.16
C LYS A 184 3.75 34.75 -11.19
N GLY A 185 4.43 33.74 -10.64
CA GLY A 185 5.53 33.92 -9.67
C GLY A 185 5.10 34.27 -8.24
N VAL A 186 3.87 34.73 -8.02
CA VAL A 186 3.35 35.12 -6.70
C VAL A 186 2.75 33.91 -5.97
N LEU A 187 3.19 33.67 -4.73
CA LEU A 187 2.60 32.66 -3.86
C LEU A 187 1.36 33.22 -3.14
N TRP A 188 0.23 32.56 -3.33
CA TRP A 188 -1.06 32.86 -2.69
C TRP A 188 -1.37 31.79 -1.65
N LYS A 189 -1.61 32.21 -0.41
CA LYS A 189 -1.99 31.28 0.67
C LYS A 189 -3.49 31.15 0.78
N LYS A 190 -3.97 29.92 0.96
CA LYS A 190 -5.38 29.66 1.27
C LYS A 190 -5.64 30.01 2.72
N VAL A 191 -6.69 30.77 2.99
CA VAL A 191 -7.08 31.22 4.33
C VAL A 191 -8.49 30.73 4.62
N TYR A 192 -8.73 30.23 5.83
CA TYR A 192 -10.09 29.91 6.29
C TYR A 192 -10.62 31.07 7.13
N TYR A 193 -11.67 31.73 6.66
CA TYR A 193 -12.24 32.91 7.30
C TYR A 193 -13.74 32.98 7.05
N LYS A 194 -14.53 33.35 8.09
CA LYS A 194 -16.01 33.41 8.02
C LYS A 194 -16.63 32.14 7.42
N LYS A 195 -16.18 30.97 7.89
CA LYS A 195 -16.59 29.63 7.42
C LYS A 195 -16.38 29.37 5.92
N LYS A 196 -15.62 30.22 5.22
CA LYS A 196 -15.33 30.13 3.79
C LYS A 196 -13.83 30.16 3.55
N TYR A 197 -13.42 29.73 2.37
CA TYR A 197 -12.02 29.75 1.98
C TYR A 197 -11.71 30.88 1.00
N TYR A 198 -10.66 31.64 1.29
CA TYR A 198 -10.17 32.73 0.46
C TYR A 198 -8.67 32.59 0.19
N TYR A 199 -8.14 33.47 -0.65
CA TYR A 199 -6.72 33.55 -0.98
C TYR A 199 -6.18 34.95 -0.68
N VAL A 200 -4.98 35.00 -0.13
CA VAL A 200 -4.21 36.23 0.09
C VAL A 200 -2.81 36.10 -0.47
N ASN A 201 -2.22 37.20 -0.90
CA ASN A 201 -0.84 37.22 -1.36
C ASN A 201 0.12 37.07 -0.17
N SER A 202 0.96 36.03 -0.20
CA SER A 202 1.84 35.65 0.91
C SER A 202 2.92 36.68 1.24
N LYS A 203 3.30 37.54 0.29
CA LYS A 203 4.29 38.62 0.50
C LYS A 203 3.92 39.51 1.69
N TYR A 204 2.62 39.69 1.90
CA TYR A 204 2.03 40.57 2.92
C TYR A 204 1.78 39.87 4.27
N LEU A 205 2.28 38.65 4.45
CA LEU A 205 2.13 37.88 5.69
C LEU A 205 3.45 37.84 6.46
N LYS A 206 3.38 37.95 7.79
CA LYS A 206 4.47 37.65 8.73
C LYS A 206 4.04 36.52 9.66
N LYS A 207 4.94 35.59 9.99
CA LYS A 207 4.66 34.59 11.04
C LYS A 207 4.54 35.29 12.38
#